data_AF-A0DEN1-F1
#
_entry.id   AF-A0DEN1-F1
#
_cell.length_a   1.000
_cell.length_b   1.000
_cell.length_c   1.000
_cell.angle_alpha   90.00
_cell.angle_beta   90.00
_cell.angle_gamma   90.00
#
_symmetry.space_group_name_H-M   'P 1'
#
loop_
_entity.id
_entity.type
_entity.pdbx_description
1 polymer ?
#
loop_
_entity_poly.entity_id
_entity_poly.type
_entity_poly.pdbx_seq_one_letter_code
_entity_poly.pdbx_strand_id
1 'polypeptide(L)'
;MNKDLESLVIADFGLAQSVDYHPYTYPRCGTPGFVAPEILEQDSDYAKYSALCDIQCWGDIICSVSEPLFETKDRKEQFELNRKCDINLSKFTNDLIK
;
A
#
# COMPACT_ATOMS: atom_id res chain seq x y z
N MET A 1 -25.62 -10.25 16.96
CA MET A 1 -24.86 -9.26 16.17
C MET A 1 -25.55 -9.17 14.82
N ASN A 2 -26.26 -8.08 14.53
CA ASN A 2 -26.85 -7.87 13.21
C ASN A 2 -25.69 -7.81 12.22
N LYS A 3 -25.66 -8.71 11.25
CA LYS A 3 -24.68 -8.66 10.16
C LYS A 3 -25.25 -7.73 9.11
N ASP A 4 -25.01 -6.43 9.28
CA ASP A 4 -25.25 -5.47 8.20
C ASP A 4 -24.29 -5.79 7.07
N LEU A 5 -24.81 -6.40 6.01
CA LEU A 5 -24.07 -6.79 4.81
C LEU A 5 -23.46 -5.60 4.07
N GLU A 6 -23.89 -4.38 4.42
CA GLU A 6 -23.42 -3.11 3.83
C GLU A 6 -22.27 -2.47 4.63
N SER A 7 -21.87 -3.03 5.77
CA SER A 7 -20.77 -2.50 6.56
C SER A 7 -19.40 -2.85 5.95
N LEU A 8 -18.53 -1.84 5.82
CA LEU A 8 -17.13 -2.04 5.42
C LEU A 8 -16.39 -2.77 6.53
N VAL A 9 -15.72 -3.86 6.18
CA VAL A 9 -14.91 -4.67 7.10
C VAL A 9 -13.52 -4.92 6.52
N ILE A 10 -12.51 -4.91 7.38
CA ILE A 10 -11.14 -5.33 7.03
C ILE A 10 -11.02 -6.82 7.35
N ALA A 11 -10.44 -7.57 6.42
CA ALA A 11 -10.23 -9.01 6.54
C ALA A 11 -8.80 -9.39 6.15
N ASP A 12 -8.45 -10.66 6.35
CA ASP A 12 -7.15 -11.24 6.03
C ASP A 12 -5.95 -10.62 6.77
N PHE A 13 -5.81 -11.00 8.04
CA PHE A 13 -4.69 -10.61 8.89
C PHE A 13 -3.48 -11.56 8.78
N GLY A 14 -3.35 -12.33 7.69
CA GLY A 14 -2.29 -13.34 7.53
C GLY A 14 -0.86 -12.77 7.52
N LEU A 15 -0.73 -11.48 7.19
CA LEU A 15 0.55 -10.73 7.21
C LEU A 15 0.63 -9.72 8.37
N ALA A 16 -0.37 -9.65 9.24
CA ALA A 16 -0.41 -8.68 10.31
C ALA A 16 0.57 -9.04 11.44
N GLN A 17 1.16 -8.02 12.06
CA GLN A 17 2.06 -8.22 13.20
C GLN A 17 2.04 -7.01 14.14
N SER A 18 2.31 -7.24 15.43
CA SER A 18 2.56 -6.16 16.39
C SER A 18 3.86 -5.43 16.06
N VAL A 19 3.81 -4.10 16.02
CA VAL A 19 4.95 -3.22 15.72
C VAL A 19 6.10 -3.42 16.71
N ASP A 20 5.80 -3.76 17.96
CA ASP A 20 6.80 -3.96 19.02
C ASP A 20 7.49 -5.33 18.97
N TYR A 21 6.92 -6.29 18.23
CA TYR A 21 7.44 -7.65 18.14
C TYR A 21 8.48 -7.78 17.03
N HIS A 22 9.71 -8.14 17.40
CA HIS A 22 10.84 -8.23 16.47
C HIS A 22 11.60 -9.56 16.65
N PRO A 23 12.23 -10.10 15.60
CA PRO A 23 12.20 -9.62 14.20
C PRO A 23 10.83 -9.81 13.55
N TYR A 24 10.60 -9.09 12.45
CA TYR A 24 9.35 -9.24 11.72
C TYR A 24 9.34 -10.56 10.97
N THR A 25 8.21 -11.26 11.01
CA THR A 25 8.02 -12.58 10.37
C THR A 25 8.15 -12.46 8.86
N TYR A 26 7.57 -11.39 8.30
CA TYR A 26 7.64 -11.04 6.89
C TYR A 26 8.12 -9.59 6.77
N PRO A 27 9.44 -9.32 6.79
CA PRO A 27 9.95 -7.95 6.75
C PRO A 27 9.61 -7.23 5.43
N ARG A 28 9.52 -7.98 4.33
CA ARG A 28 9.07 -7.49 3.02
C ARG A 28 7.83 -8.26 2.57
N CYS A 29 6.66 -7.64 2.62
CA CYS A 29 5.40 -8.23 2.20
C CYS A 29 4.40 -7.20 1.68
N GLY A 30 3.31 -7.69 1.08
CA GLY A 30 2.20 -6.90 0.55
C GLY A 30 2.06 -6.99 -0.96
N THR A 31 0.97 -6.41 -1.48
CA THR A 31 0.64 -6.44 -2.91
C THR A 31 1.37 -5.30 -3.63
N PRO A 32 2.13 -5.59 -4.71
CA PRO A 32 2.79 -4.55 -5.51
C PRO A 32 1.81 -3.42 -5.88
N GLY A 33 2.19 -2.17 -5.64
CA GLY A 33 1.36 -0.98 -5.83
C GLY A 33 0.61 -0.48 -4.59
N PHE A 34 0.60 -1.25 -3.49
CA PHE A 34 0.03 -0.86 -2.19
C PHE A 34 1.06 -0.98 -1.04
N VAL A 35 2.27 -1.44 -1.35
CA VAL A 35 3.35 -1.58 -0.36
C VAL A 35 4.02 -0.24 -0.15
N ALA A 36 4.08 0.22 1.09
CA ALA A 36 4.73 1.49 1.41
C ALA A 36 6.22 1.48 1.01
N PRO A 37 6.79 2.62 0.57
CA PRO A 37 8.15 2.69 0.05
C PRO A 37 9.20 2.25 1.08
N GLU A 38 8.99 2.52 2.37
CA GLU A 38 9.90 2.13 3.45
C GLU A 38 10.02 0.60 3.63
N ILE A 39 9.02 -0.18 3.20
CA ILE A 39 9.09 -1.65 3.18
C ILE A 39 9.91 -2.11 1.97
N LEU A 40 9.88 -1.35 0.87
CA LEU A 40 10.62 -1.68 -0.36
C LEU A 40 12.10 -1.30 -0.29
N GLU A 41 12.43 -0.24 0.47
CA GLU A 41 13.78 0.30 0.61
C GLU A 41 14.52 -0.23 1.86
N GLN A 42 14.11 -1.39 2.38
CA GLN A 42 14.78 -2.00 3.52
C GLN A 42 16.16 -2.56 3.16
N ASP A 43 17.18 -2.04 3.82
CA ASP A 43 18.57 -2.52 3.72
C ASP A 43 18.83 -3.84 4.47
N SER A 44 17.88 -4.29 5.30
CA SER A 44 18.05 -5.44 6.19
C SER A 44 16.72 -6.12 6.51
N ASP A 45 16.74 -7.44 6.65
CA ASP A 45 15.57 -8.23 7.11
C ASP A 45 15.19 -7.93 8.58
N TYR A 46 16.02 -7.16 9.30
CA TYR A 46 15.78 -6.68 10.65
C TYR A 46 15.32 -5.21 10.70
N ALA A 47 15.12 -4.58 9.54
CA ALA A 47 14.62 -3.22 9.45
C ALA A 47 13.24 -3.12 10.10
N LYS A 48 13.05 -2.07 10.90
CA LYS A 48 11.81 -1.80 11.62
C LYS A 48 11.02 -0.75 10.85
N TYR A 49 9.72 -0.94 10.78
CA TYR A 49 8.78 0.09 10.32
C TYR A 49 7.65 0.20 11.35
N SER A 50 6.66 1.03 11.06
CA SER A 50 5.54 1.29 11.98
C SER A 50 4.23 1.16 11.23
N ALA A 51 3.13 1.36 11.93
CA ALA A 51 1.79 1.41 11.33
C ALA A 51 1.61 2.51 10.25
N LEU A 52 2.62 3.37 10.02
CA LEU A 52 2.60 4.33 8.91
C LEU A 52 2.50 3.64 7.54
N CYS A 53 3.01 2.41 7.40
CA CYS A 53 2.87 1.65 6.16
C CYS A 53 1.39 1.37 5.82
N ASP A 54 0.54 1.20 6.83
CA ASP A 54 -0.89 0.98 6.66
C ASP A 54 -1.61 2.25 6.20
N ILE A 55 -1.13 3.43 6.63
CA ILE A 55 -1.67 4.73 6.22
C ILE A 55 -1.37 4.99 4.73
N GLN A 56 -0.16 4.68 4.28
CA GLN A 56 0.19 4.76 2.86
C GLN A 56 -0.71 3.85 2.02
N CYS A 57 -0.82 2.56 2.42
CA CYS A 57 -1.69 1.60 1.76
C CYS A 57 -3.15 2.08 1.70
N TRP A 58 -3.66 2.68 2.79
CA TRP A 58 -5.01 3.24 2.83
C TRP A 58 -5.20 4.41 1.85
N GLY A 59 -4.20 5.29 1.74
CA GLY A 59 -4.17 6.34 0.73
C GLY A 59 -4.21 5.78 -0.70
N ASP A 60 -3.40 4.75 -0.96
CA ASP A 60 -3.37 4.08 -2.26
C ASP A 60 -4.73 3.46 -2.61
N ILE A 61 -5.41 2.83 -1.64
CA ILE A 61 -6.76 2.27 -1.81
C ILE A 61 -7.78 3.36 -2.16
N ILE A 62 -7.77 4.50 -1.46
CA ILE A 62 -8.70 5.61 -1.73
C ILE A 62 -8.50 6.17 -3.14
N CYS A 63 -7.26 6.44 -3.51
CA CYS A 63 -6.95 6.96 -4.85
C CYS A 63 -7.29 5.94 -5.95
N SER A 64 -7.12 4.65 -5.66
CA SER A 64 -7.41 3.56 -6.61
C SER A 64 -8.89 3.36 -6.91
N VAL A 65 -9.81 3.98 -6.16
CA VAL A 65 -11.25 3.96 -6.47
C VAL A 65 -11.52 4.59 -7.83
N SER A 66 -10.75 5.61 -8.23
CA SER A 66 -10.83 6.20 -9.56
C SER A 66 -9.82 5.57 -10.52
N GLU A 67 -8.53 5.64 -10.19
CA GLU A 67 -7.44 5.08 -10.98
C GLU A 67 -6.29 4.63 -10.08
N PRO A 68 -5.66 3.47 -10.35
CA PRO A 68 -4.49 3.04 -9.61
C PRO A 68 -3.32 4.03 -9.71
N LEU A 69 -2.67 4.31 -8.56
CA LEU A 69 -1.53 5.24 -8.50
C LEU A 69 -0.32 4.71 -9.26
N PHE A 70 0.02 3.45 -9.02
CA PHE A 70 1.16 2.76 -9.59
C PHE A 70 0.67 1.56 -10.40
N GLU A 71 0.24 1.80 -11.63
CA GLU A 71 -0.15 0.73 -12.56
C GLU A 71 0.64 0.85 -13.86
N THR A 72 1.40 -0.20 -14.16
CA THR A 72 2.12 -0.39 -15.41
C THR A 72 2.00 -1.85 -15.84
N LYS A 73 2.34 -2.13 -17.10
CA LYS A 73 2.32 -3.50 -17.63
C LYS A 73 3.46 -4.36 -17.08
N ASP A 74 4.56 -3.74 -16.68
CA ASP A 74 5.74 -4.43 -16.15
C ASP A 74 5.78 -4.33 -14.62
N ARG A 75 5.82 -5.49 -13.96
CA ARG A 75 5.83 -5.57 -12.50
C ARG A 75 7.06 -4.88 -11.87
N LYS A 76 8.22 -4.94 -12.51
CA LYS A 76 9.44 -4.30 -11.98
C LYS A 76 9.31 -2.79 -12.10
N GLU A 77 8.76 -2.29 -13.19
CA GLU A 77 8.46 -0.88 -13.37
C GLU A 77 7.44 -0.40 -12.32
N GLN A 78 6.35 -1.15 -12.11
CA GLN A 78 5.36 -0.84 -11.08
C GLN A 78 5.99 -0.79 -9.68
N PHE A 79 6.87 -1.75 -9.39
CA PHE A 79 7.64 -1.80 -8.15
C PHE A 79 8.52 -0.57 -7.98
N GLU A 80 9.26 -0.17 -9.01
CA GLU A 80 10.14 1.01 -8.97
C GLU A 80 9.38 2.32 -8.83
N LEU A 81 8.21 2.46 -9.48
CA LEU A 81 7.35 3.64 -9.31
C LEU A 81 6.83 3.75 -7.88
N ASN A 82 6.35 2.63 -7.33
CA ASN A 82 5.87 2.57 -5.96
C ASN A 82 6.99 2.84 -4.95
N ARG A 83 8.17 2.25 -5.16
CA ARG A 83 9.37 2.48 -4.33
C ARG A 83 9.77 3.95 -4.29
N LYS A 84 9.69 4.65 -5.43
CA LYS A 84 10.01 6.07 -5.54
C LYS A 84 8.86 7.00 -5.15
N CYS A 85 7.67 6.46 -4.90
CA CYS A 85 6.42 7.22 -4.77
C CYS A 85 6.21 8.20 -5.95
N ASP A 86 6.55 7.76 -7.16
CA ASP A 86 6.47 8.59 -8.39
C ASP A 86 5.04 8.54 -8.96
N ILE A 87 4.18 9.40 -8.42
CA ILE A 87 2.76 9.46 -8.76
C ILE A 87 2.54 10.43 -9.92
N ASN A 88 1.94 9.93 -11.01
CA ASN A 88 1.49 10.78 -12.09
C ASN A 88 0.17 11.49 -11.74
N LEU A 89 0.27 12.64 -11.09
CA LEU A 89 -0.90 13.44 -10.68
C LEU A 89 -1.72 14.01 -11.84
N SER A 90 -1.15 14.10 -13.05
CA SER A 90 -1.88 14.62 -14.23
C SER A 90 -3.08 13.74 -14.62
N LYS A 91 -3.10 12.48 -14.18
CA LYS A 91 -4.23 11.56 -14.36
C LYS A 91 -5.49 12.07 -13.65
N PHE A 92 -5.34 12.72 -12.50
CA PHE A 92 -6.47 13.16 -11.67
C PHE A 92 -6.99 14.56 -12.03
N THR A 93 -6.27 15.31 -12.88
CA THR A 93 -6.62 16.71 -13.18
C THR A 93 -7.69 16.90 -14.27
N ASN A 94 -7.99 15.88 -15.07
CA ASN A 94 -8.94 16.02 -16.19
C ASN A 94 -10.43 16.00 -15.77
N ASP A 95 -10.72 15.57 -14.53
CA ASP A 95 -12.09 15.42 -14.03
C ASP A 95 -12.61 16.62 -13.22
N LEU A 96 -11.77 17.65 -12.99
CA LEU A 96 -12.12 18.84 -12.20
C LEU A 96 -12.43 20.10 -13.04
N ILE A 97 -12.46 20.01 -14.38
CA ILE A 97 -12.73 21.13 -15.31
C ILE A 97 -13.97 20.87 -16.21
N LYS A 98 -14.93 20.06 -15.77
CA LYS A 98 -16.23 19.92 -16.46
C LYS A 98 -17.39 20.42 -15.63
#